data_AF-A0A9P4PLP6-F1
#
_entry.id   AF-A0A9P4PLP6-F1
#
_cell.length_a   1.000
_cell.length_b   1.000
_cell.length_c   1.000
_cell.angle_alpha   90.00
_cell.angle_beta   90.00
_cell.angle_gamma   90.00
#
_symmetry.space_group_name_H-M   'P 1'
#
loop_
_entity.id
_entity.type
_entity.pdbx_description
1 polymer ?
#
loop_
_entity_poly.entity_id
_entity_poly.type
_entity_poly.pdbx_seq_one_letter_code
_entity_poly.pdbx_strand_id
1 'polypeptide(L)'
;MQTNDMEVFTSTTTRRRGTKDDLTSKATTVLLNMIPQSSNGSIIITSRSRDVAFRLTGGYGDIIQVNPMDQKEAVTLLENQLKANFKKNPSAHRDAVSLVEALDYMPLAISVRGLHVPP
;
A
#
# COMPACT_ATOMS: atom_id res chain seq x y z
N MET A 1 1.26 5.02 -15.40
CA MET A 1 1.94 5.60 -14.21
C MET A 1 3.08 4.64 -13.85
N GLN A 2 4.34 5.03 -14.04
CA GLN A 2 5.51 4.16 -13.80
C GLN A 2 5.70 3.95 -12.30
N THR A 3 5.60 2.70 -11.83
CA THR A 3 5.88 2.33 -10.43
C THR A 3 7.35 1.96 -10.30
N ASN A 4 8.15 2.88 -9.73
CA ASN A 4 9.61 2.79 -9.57
C ASN A 4 10.07 1.76 -8.52
N ASP A 5 9.14 1.07 -7.85
CA ASP A 5 9.43 0.14 -6.75
C ASP A 5 10.34 -1.02 -7.17
N MET A 6 10.29 -1.40 -8.45
CA MET A 6 11.15 -2.46 -8.99
C MET A 6 12.61 -2.06 -9.03
N GLU A 7 12.93 -0.80 -9.32
CA GLU A 7 14.33 -0.35 -9.47
C GLU A 7 15.12 -0.41 -8.16
N VAL A 8 14.42 -0.43 -7.02
CA VAL A 8 15.01 -0.62 -5.69
C VAL A 8 15.60 -2.03 -5.53
N PHE A 9 15.02 -3.04 -6.16
CA PHE A 9 15.40 -4.45 -5.98
C PHE A 9 16.01 -5.07 -7.24
N THR A 10 15.61 -4.61 -8.43
CA THR A 10 16.16 -5.02 -9.71
C THR A 10 16.24 -3.81 -10.64
N SER A 11 17.43 -3.36 -10.97
CA SER A 11 17.59 -2.37 -12.03
C SER A 11 17.23 -3.02 -13.38
N THR A 12 16.02 -2.79 -13.90
CA THR A 12 15.64 -3.29 -15.23
C THR A 12 16.22 -2.40 -16.32
N THR A 13 17.20 -2.94 -17.05
CA THR A 13 17.81 -2.32 -18.21
C THR A 13 16.78 -2.09 -19.32
N THR A 14 16.46 -0.82 -19.61
CA THR A 14 15.98 -0.46 -20.94
C THR A 14 17.16 -0.61 -21.90
N ARG A 15 17.09 -1.66 -22.71
CA ARG A 15 18.03 -2.10 -23.75
C ARG A 15 18.73 -0.94 -24.48
N ARG A 16 19.92 -0.55 -24.02
CA ARG A 16 20.95 0.10 -24.86
C ARG A 16 22.33 -0.49 -24.54
N ARG A 17 22.83 -1.18 -25.56
CA ARG A 17 24.13 -1.84 -25.73
C ARG A 17 25.29 -1.05 -25.08
N GLY A 18 25.99 -1.67 -24.11
CA GLY A 18 27.37 -1.33 -23.72
C GLY A 18 27.66 -1.25 -22.21
N THR A 19 28.26 -2.33 -21.67
CA THR A 19 29.24 -2.31 -20.54
C THR A 19 28.76 -1.97 -19.10
N LYS A 20 27.47 -1.76 -18.84
CA LYS A 20 26.95 -1.42 -17.48
C LYS A 20 26.32 -2.58 -16.70
N ASP A 21 26.14 -3.74 -17.32
CA ASP A 21 25.28 -4.82 -16.80
C ASP A 21 25.88 -5.59 -15.61
N ASP A 22 27.21 -5.60 -15.47
CA ASP A 22 27.94 -6.35 -14.44
C ASP A 22 27.97 -5.65 -13.06
N LEU A 23 27.93 -4.31 -13.06
CA LEU A 23 27.92 -3.50 -11.83
C LEU A 23 26.53 -3.50 -11.16
N THR A 24 25.48 -3.52 -11.97
CA THR A 24 24.08 -3.46 -11.52
C THR A 24 23.55 -4.80 -11.02
N SER A 25 23.91 -5.92 -11.67
CA SER A 25 23.59 -7.27 -11.18
C SER A 25 24.22 -7.53 -9.81
N LYS A 26 25.47 -7.08 -9.63
CA LYS A 26 26.18 -7.14 -8.35
C LYS A 26 25.48 -6.33 -7.27
N ALA A 27 25.06 -5.09 -7.55
CA ALA A 27 24.33 -4.27 -6.58
C ALA A 27 23.00 -4.91 -6.12
N THR A 28 22.25 -5.55 -7.03
CA THR A 28 21.00 -6.24 -6.68
C THR A 28 21.22 -7.47 -5.81
N THR A 29 22.28 -8.25 -6.09
CA THR A 29 22.68 -9.35 -5.20
C THR A 29 23.09 -8.85 -3.83
N VAL A 30 23.71 -7.67 -3.74
CA VAL A 30 24.12 -7.07 -2.46
C VAL A 30 22.91 -6.71 -1.59
N LEU A 31 21.85 -6.11 -2.14
CA LEU A 31 20.66 -5.75 -1.34
C LEU A 31 19.89 -6.98 -0.84
N LEU A 32 19.71 -8.00 -1.67
CA LEU A 32 19.08 -9.25 -1.24
C LEU A 32 19.94 -9.99 -0.20
N ASN A 33 21.27 -9.94 -0.34
CA ASN A 33 22.21 -10.53 0.61
C ASN A 33 22.32 -9.72 1.94
N MET A 34 21.84 -8.48 1.98
CA MET A 34 21.76 -7.67 3.21
C MET A 34 20.54 -8.02 4.06
N ILE A 35 19.59 -8.82 3.54
CA ILE A 35 18.44 -9.26 4.30
C ILE A 35 18.85 -10.46 5.17
N PRO A 36 18.69 -10.38 6.51
CA PRO A 36 19.02 -11.48 7.41
C PRO A 36 18.28 -12.76 7.02
N GLN A 37 19.03 -13.84 6.86
CA GLN A 37 18.47 -15.16 6.56
C GLN A 37 18.13 -15.88 7.86
N SER A 38 16.89 -16.31 8.02
CA SER A 38 16.41 -17.07 9.18
C SER A 38 15.50 -18.19 8.70
N SER A 39 15.68 -19.39 9.25
CA SER A 39 14.81 -20.54 8.94
C SER A 39 13.36 -20.35 9.36
N ASN A 40 13.12 -19.47 10.34
CA ASN A 40 11.79 -19.13 10.87
C ASN A 40 11.41 -17.67 10.61
N GLY A 41 12.17 -16.99 9.74
CA GLY A 41 11.91 -15.60 9.36
C GLY A 41 10.96 -15.52 8.18
N SER A 42 10.24 -14.41 8.09
CA SER A 42 9.47 -14.08 6.89
C SER A 42 9.60 -12.58 6.63
N ILE A 43 9.55 -12.19 5.35
CA ILE A 43 9.70 -10.81 4.91
C ILE A 43 8.41 -10.44 4.18
N ILE A 44 7.81 -9.31 4.56
CA ILE A 44 6.65 -8.76 3.87
C ILE A 44 7.14 -7.59 3.02
N ILE A 45 6.85 -7.65 1.72
CA ILE A 45 7.10 -6.57 0.78
C ILE A 45 5.75 -5.99 0.38
N THR A 46 5.61 -4.67 0.48
CA THR A 46 4.44 -3.95 -0.02
C THR A 46 4.78 -3.26 -1.33
N SER A 47 3.95 -3.43 -2.36
CA SER A 47 4.08 -2.71 -3.62
C SER A 47 2.69 -2.33 -4.15
N ARG A 48 2.62 -1.19 -4.82
CA ARG A 48 1.42 -0.77 -5.56
C ARG A 48 1.26 -1.49 -6.90
N SER A 49 2.28 -2.23 -7.35
CA SER A 49 2.25 -2.99 -8.59
C SER A 49 2.26 -4.50 -8.32
N ARG A 50 1.22 -5.17 -8.81
CA ARG A 50 1.09 -6.63 -8.71
C ARG A 50 2.21 -7.35 -9.48
N ASP A 51 2.62 -6.81 -10.62
CA ASP A 51 3.69 -7.38 -11.44
C ASP A 51 5.04 -7.30 -10.72
N VAL A 52 5.27 -6.19 -10.00
CA VAL A 52 6.47 -6.02 -9.17
C VAL A 52 6.47 -7.02 -8.02
N ALA A 53 5.35 -7.16 -7.31
CA ALA A 53 5.21 -8.14 -6.24
C ALA A 53 5.49 -9.56 -6.75
N PHE A 54 4.91 -9.96 -7.89
CA PHE A 54 5.14 -11.27 -8.50
C PHE A 54 6.61 -11.55 -8.80
N ARG A 55 7.31 -10.58 -9.37
CA ARG A 55 8.74 -10.72 -9.67
C ARG A 55 9.62 -10.84 -8.43
N LEU A 56 9.18 -10.30 -7.29
CA LEU A 56 9.91 -10.37 -6.01
C LEU A 56 9.59 -11.63 -5.21
N THR A 57 8.36 -12.12 -5.26
CA THR A 57 7.92 -13.30 -4.50
C THR A 57 8.06 -14.62 -5.28
N GLY A 58 8.14 -14.57 -6.61
CA GLY A 58 8.28 -15.76 -7.46
C GLY A 58 6.98 -16.51 -7.73
N GLY A 59 5.85 -16.06 -7.19
CA GLY A 59 4.55 -16.70 -7.37
C GLY A 59 3.36 -15.84 -6.94
N TYR A 60 2.19 -16.07 -7.54
CA TYR A 60 0.95 -15.41 -7.16
C TYR A 60 0.34 -15.91 -5.85
N GLY A 61 0.73 -17.10 -5.39
CA GLY A 61 0.29 -17.67 -4.10
C GLY A 61 0.77 -16.86 -2.89
N ASP A 62 1.88 -16.13 -3.07
CA ASP A 62 2.52 -15.31 -2.04
C ASP A 62 2.12 -13.83 -2.13
N ILE A 63 1.14 -13.49 -3.00
CA ILE A 63 0.66 -12.11 -3.18
C ILE A 63 -0.71 -11.95 -2.55
N ILE A 64 -0.79 -11.06 -1.55
CA ILE A 64 -2.03 -10.65 -0.92
C ILE A 64 -2.50 -9.34 -1.58
N GLN A 65 -3.60 -9.41 -2.33
CA GLN A 65 -4.23 -8.21 -2.88
C GLN A 65 -5.02 -7.48 -1.79
N VAL A 66 -4.64 -6.25 -1.50
CA VAL A 66 -5.42 -5.33 -0.66
C VAL A 66 -6.49 -4.68 -1.54
N ASN A 67 -7.75 -5.01 -1.29
CA ASN A 67 -8.87 -4.41 -2.00
C ASN A 67 -9.18 -3.02 -1.43
N PRO A 68 -9.86 -2.14 -2.20
CA PRO A 68 -10.42 -0.92 -1.66
C PRO A 68 -11.30 -1.22 -0.45
N MET A 69 -11.28 -0.31 0.52
CA MET A 69 -12.08 -0.40 1.73
C MET A 69 -13.56 -0.31 1.36
N ASP A 70 -14.39 -1.16 1.97
CA ASP A 70 -15.82 -1.12 1.72
C ASP A 70 -16.52 0.00 2.52
N GLN A 71 -17.78 0.28 2.20
CA GLN A 71 -18.54 1.36 2.86
C GLN A 71 -18.64 1.16 4.38
N LYS A 72 -18.83 -0.08 4.86
CA LYS A 72 -19.00 -0.38 6.28
C LYS A 72 -17.68 -0.15 7.02
N GLU A 73 -16.58 -0.63 6.46
CA GLU A 73 -15.23 -0.39 6.96
C GLU A 73 -14.89 1.11 6.96
N ALA A 74 -15.27 1.84 5.90
CA ALA A 74 -15.04 3.27 5.77
C ALA A 74 -15.79 4.09 6.83
N VAL A 75 -17.07 3.81 7.05
CA VAL A 75 -17.86 4.43 8.13
C VAL A 75 -17.24 4.10 9.49
N THR A 76 -16.86 2.86 9.71
CA THR A 76 -16.20 2.42 10.96
C THR A 76 -14.89 3.18 11.20
N LEU A 77 -14.07 3.36 10.15
CA LEU A 77 -12.83 4.12 10.22
C LEU A 77 -13.12 5.59 10.57
N LEU A 78 -14.08 6.23 9.91
CA LEU A 78 -14.46 7.61 10.18
C LEU A 78 -14.95 7.80 11.62
N GLU A 79 -15.81 6.90 12.11
CA GLU A 79 -16.29 6.91 13.50
C GLU A 79 -15.15 6.77 14.53
N ASN A 80 -14.16 5.91 14.22
CA ASN A 80 -12.99 5.73 15.07
C ASN A 80 -12.11 6.99 15.11
N GLN A 81 -11.98 7.70 13.98
CA GLN A 81 -11.23 8.96 13.91
C GLN A 81 -11.92 10.09 14.69
N LEU A 82 -13.25 10.17 14.62
CA LEU A 82 -14.05 11.25 15.22
C LEU A 82 -14.40 11.04 16.70
N LYS A 83 -13.84 10.02 17.34
CA LYS A 83 -13.99 9.69 18.79
C LYS A 83 -15.46 9.70 19.26
N ALA A 84 -16.18 8.60 19.04
CA ALA A 84 -17.40 8.13 19.73
C ALA A 84 -18.64 9.06 19.86
N ASN A 85 -18.55 10.36 19.62
CA ASN A 85 -19.69 11.30 19.72
C ASN A 85 -20.71 11.12 18.59
N PHE A 86 -20.31 10.44 17.51
CA PHE A 86 -21.17 10.13 16.34
C PHE A 86 -22.35 9.20 16.66
N LYS A 87 -22.21 8.29 17.63
CA LYS A 87 -23.22 7.25 17.90
C LYS A 87 -24.50 7.75 18.56
N LYS A 88 -24.55 9.02 18.97
CA LYS A 88 -25.70 9.61 19.70
C LYS A 88 -26.75 10.24 18.79
N ASN A 89 -26.46 10.45 17.50
CA ASN A 89 -27.36 11.14 16.59
C ASN A 89 -27.62 10.32 15.31
N PRO A 90 -28.85 9.85 15.06
CA PRO A 90 -29.21 9.14 13.83
C PRO A 90 -28.94 9.92 12.53
N SER A 91 -28.96 11.27 12.57
CA SER A 91 -28.61 12.08 11.39
C SER A 91 -27.12 12.00 11.06
N ALA A 92 -26.26 11.85 12.07
CA ALA A 92 -24.81 11.80 11.90
C ALA A 92 -24.34 10.57 11.12
N HIS A 93 -25.10 9.47 11.15
CA HIS A 93 -24.79 8.28 10.36
C HIS A 93 -24.99 8.53 8.85
N ARG A 94 -26.06 9.23 8.46
CA ARG A 94 -26.30 9.57 7.04
C ARG A 94 -25.23 10.52 6.50
N ASP A 95 -24.82 11.49 7.32
CA ASP A 95 -23.75 12.42 6.97
C ASP A 95 -22.39 11.70 6.84
N ALA A 96 -22.12 10.75 7.74
CA ALA A 96 -20.92 9.90 7.67
C ALA A 96 -20.87 9.07 6.39
N VAL A 97 -21.98 8.43 6.00
CA VAL A 97 -22.09 7.66 4.75
C VAL A 97 -21.81 8.55 3.54
N SER A 98 -22.42 9.72 3.49
CA SER A 98 -22.24 10.68 2.38
C SER A 98 -20.80 11.18 2.30
N LEU A 99 -20.16 11.42 3.45
CA LEU A 99 -18.76 11.85 3.51
C LEU A 99 -17.80 10.75 3.04
N VAL A 100 -17.97 9.51 3.50
CA VAL A 100 -17.05 8.42 3.07
C VAL A 100 -17.21 8.08 1.59
N GLU A 101 -18.42 8.24 1.03
CA GLU A 101 -18.66 8.14 -0.41
C GLU A 101 -17.94 9.25 -1.18
N ALA A 102 -18.02 10.50 -0.72
CA ALA A 102 -17.29 11.63 -1.32
C ALA A 102 -15.76 11.50 -1.21
N LEU A 103 -15.26 10.61 -0.35
CA LEU A 103 -13.83 10.31 -0.18
C LEU A 103 -13.42 9.01 -0.87
N ASP A 104 -14.26 8.49 -1.78
CA ASP A 104 -14.06 7.26 -2.54
C ASP A 104 -13.74 6.03 -1.66
N TYR A 105 -14.25 6.05 -0.42
CA TYR A 105 -13.92 5.07 0.62
C TYR A 105 -12.40 4.91 0.85
N MET A 106 -11.59 5.91 0.48
CA MET A 106 -10.14 5.83 0.56
C MET A 106 -9.68 6.03 2.02
N PRO A 107 -9.01 5.04 2.65
CA PRO A 107 -8.66 5.12 4.07
C PRO A 107 -7.81 6.35 4.43
N LEU A 108 -6.89 6.73 3.55
CA LEU A 108 -6.06 7.91 3.72
C LEU A 108 -6.87 9.21 3.64
N ALA A 109 -7.80 9.32 2.69
CA ALA A 109 -8.65 10.50 2.56
C ALA A 109 -9.55 10.68 3.79
N ILE A 110 -10.13 9.59 4.29
CA ILE A 110 -10.95 9.56 5.51
C ILE A 110 -10.14 9.99 6.73
N SER A 111 -8.93 9.46 6.89
CA SER A 111 -8.07 9.77 8.05
C SER A 111 -7.67 11.25 8.08
N VAL A 112 -7.33 11.84 6.93
CA VAL A 112 -6.98 13.26 6.83
C VAL A 112 -8.20 14.17 7.09
N ARG A 113 -9.38 13.81 6.57
CA ARG A 113 -10.61 14.62 6.74
C ARG A 113 -11.21 14.51 8.13
N GLY A 114 -11.22 13.32 8.74
CA GLY A 114 -11.70 13.12 10.10
C GLY A 114 -10.90 13.91 11.15
N LEU A 115 -9.61 14.17 10.89
CA LEU A 115 -8.78 15.00 11.77
C LEU A 115 -9.07 16.51 11.65
N HIS A 116 -9.63 16.97 10.52
CA HIS A 116 -9.87 18.39 10.23
C HIS A 116 -11.37 18.70 10.07
N VAL A 117 -12.19 18.28 11.02
CA VAL A 117 -13.55 18.82 11.15
C VAL A 117 -13.44 20.12 11.97
N PRO A 118 -13.69 21.31 11.38
CA PRO A 118 -13.62 22.57 12.12
C PRO A 118 -14.66 22.59 13.26
N PRO A 119 -14.35 23.29 14.38
CA PRO A 119 -15.21 23.34 15.56
C PRO A 119 -16.57 24.01 15.31
#